data_AF-A0A318XNS5-F1
#
_entry.id   AF-A0A318XNS5-F1
#
_cell.length_a   1.000
_cell.length_b   1.000
_cell.length_c   1.000
_cell.angle_alpha   90.00
_cell.angle_beta   90.00
_cell.angle_gamma   90.00
#
_symmetry.space_group_name_H-M   'P 1'
#
loop_
_entity.id
_entity.type
_entity.pdbx_description
1 polymer ?
#
loop_
_entity_poly.entity_id
_entity_poly.type
_entity_poly.pdbx_seq_one_letter_code
_entity_poly.pdbx_strand_id
1 'polypeptide(L)'
;MVQAKKFSFLDIMNSSAKSDEVSTDFKEIFLSPYEVKPTESNFYSQENIEELADAFLTVGQQQPTVLAYTNDEYKIISGHRRNAANILNIERGELNRDAKIRYLYKEMTPAILELSLIMGNALNRKLTPYEEMEQAKRLKAALIRAKEEDGLELKGKIRDIIAELLATSPTQIARMEKISSSLTDEAKEQFKAGNMGITAAYETAKLQPEEQKAVASSAAAGEEVKPKDIAERVKELQQTAIDNVEKQIDKAVKKAEYATVRVLQATVEAERVAETAMFSKEVSETDTIKPEYKITHKLKIYPEQFEAVRRGIKTFEYRLNDRGYKNGDILRLFEYSPKEEESTGQFIDVKVIYLLEGGNFGIPENYVIMSIKEV
;
A
#
# COMPACT_ATOMS: atom_id res chain seq x y z
N MET A 1 -21.01 -37.38 0.27
CA MET A 1 -19.92 -36.37 0.24
C MET A 1 -19.01 -36.64 1.42
N VAL A 2 -17.77 -37.06 1.18
CA VAL A 2 -16.77 -37.19 2.24
C VAL A 2 -16.37 -35.77 2.64
N GLN A 3 -16.67 -35.37 3.87
CA GLN A 3 -16.21 -34.09 4.41
C GLN A 3 -14.68 -34.13 4.42
N ALA A 4 -14.02 -33.19 3.74
CA ALA A 4 -12.57 -33.10 3.78
C ALA A 4 -12.11 -32.98 5.25
N LYS A 5 -11.11 -33.77 5.64
CA LYS A 5 -10.55 -33.76 7.00
C LYS A 5 -10.06 -32.34 7.30
N LYS A 6 -10.66 -31.68 8.29
CA LYS A 6 -10.22 -30.36 8.77
C LYS A 6 -8.80 -30.47 9.33
N PHE A 7 -7.96 -29.50 9.03
CA PHE A 7 -6.60 -29.41 9.55
C PHE A 7 -6.66 -29.23 11.07
N SER A 8 -5.96 -30.08 11.81
CA SER A 8 -5.96 -30.08 13.27
C SER A 8 -4.58 -29.80 13.84
N PHE A 9 -4.53 -29.29 15.07
CA PHE A 9 -3.27 -29.16 15.81
C PHE A 9 -2.51 -30.49 15.92
N LEU A 10 -3.24 -31.61 15.97
CA LEU A 10 -2.64 -32.95 15.99
C LEU A 10 -1.85 -33.23 14.70
N ASP A 11 -2.31 -32.73 13.55
CA ASP A 11 -1.58 -32.88 12.28
C ASP A 11 -0.27 -32.07 12.29
N ILE A 12 -0.19 -30.93 13.00
CA ILE A 12 1.05 -30.17 13.22
C ILE A 12 2.03 -30.97 14.10
N MET A 13 1.52 -31.53 15.20
CA MET A 13 2.33 -32.30 16.14
C MET A 13 2.85 -33.61 15.55
N ASN A 14 2.12 -34.20 14.60
CA ASN A 14 2.51 -35.43 13.94
C ASN A 14 3.46 -35.19 12.75
N SER A 15 3.33 -34.09 12.02
CA SER A 15 4.21 -33.80 10.87
C SER A 15 5.60 -33.30 11.26
N SER A 16 5.75 -32.75 12.48
CA SER A 16 7.06 -32.41 13.07
C SER A 16 7.79 -33.63 13.64
N ALA A 17 7.07 -34.68 14.04
CA ALA A 17 7.66 -35.98 14.35
C ALA A 17 7.92 -36.70 13.03
N LYS A 18 9.18 -36.98 12.67
CA LYS A 18 9.55 -37.74 11.45
C LYS A 18 9.15 -39.22 11.52
N SER A 19 7.93 -39.53 11.95
CA SER A 19 7.39 -40.88 12.13
C SER A 19 5.89 -40.91 11.85
N ASP A 20 5.44 -41.89 11.07
CA ASP A 20 4.02 -42.11 10.72
C ASP A 20 3.14 -42.58 11.90
N GLU A 21 3.71 -42.77 13.09
CA GLU A 21 2.98 -43.05 14.32
C GLU A 21 2.72 -41.78 15.12
N VAL A 22 1.48 -41.63 15.60
CA VAL A 22 1.07 -40.58 16.55
C VAL A 22 1.88 -40.76 17.83
N SER A 23 3.01 -40.07 17.97
CA SER A 23 3.78 -40.08 19.22
C SER A 23 3.06 -39.21 20.26
N THR A 24 2.17 -39.88 21.01
CA THR A 24 1.60 -39.44 22.29
C THR A 24 2.59 -39.53 23.45
N ASP A 25 3.84 -39.92 23.18
CA ASP A 25 4.78 -40.37 24.21
C ASP A 25 5.46 -39.18 24.90
N PHE A 26 4.73 -38.59 25.83
CA PHE A 26 5.35 -37.84 26.90
C PHE A 26 6.26 -38.77 27.69
N LYS A 27 7.53 -38.39 27.84
CA LYS A 27 8.49 -39.07 28.70
C LYS A 27 8.30 -38.61 30.13
N GLU A 28 8.50 -39.51 31.08
CA GLU A 28 8.49 -39.18 32.50
C GLU A 28 9.88 -38.73 32.95
N ILE A 29 9.94 -37.73 33.83
CA ILE A 29 11.18 -37.29 34.48
C ILE A 29 10.90 -36.80 35.90
N PHE A 30 11.89 -36.96 36.78
CA PHE A 30 11.87 -36.47 38.14
C PHE A 30 12.87 -35.32 38.29
N LEU A 31 12.36 -34.11 38.51
CA LEU A 31 13.17 -32.89 38.60
C LEU A 31 12.84 -32.12 39.88
N SER A 32 13.78 -31.29 40.33
CA SER A 32 13.48 -30.28 41.32
C SER A 32 12.56 -29.23 40.67
N PRO A 33 11.54 -28.71 41.39
CA PRO A 33 10.70 -27.63 40.89
C PRO A 33 11.47 -26.37 40.46
N TYR A 34 12.69 -26.17 40.96
CA TYR A 34 13.59 -25.07 40.60
C TYR A 34 14.38 -25.31 39.31
N GLU A 35 14.46 -26.54 38.81
CA GLU A 35 15.13 -26.87 37.54
C GLU A 35 14.25 -26.58 36.32
N VAL A 36 12.97 -26.26 36.54
CA VAL A 36 11.98 -26.06 35.49
C VAL A 36 11.65 -24.57 35.35
N LYS A 37 11.70 -24.06 34.12
CA LYS A 37 11.45 -22.66 33.80
C LYS A 37 9.98 -22.39 33.43
N PRO A 38 9.36 -21.31 33.92
CA PRO A 38 8.06 -20.91 33.43
C PRO A 38 8.16 -20.40 31.98
N THR A 39 7.22 -20.77 31.11
CA THR A 39 6.99 -20.07 29.84
C THR A 39 6.16 -18.81 30.05
N GLU A 40 6.17 -17.91 29.06
CA GLU A 40 5.23 -16.79 28.93
C GLU A 40 3.80 -17.30 28.64
N SER A 41 3.21 -17.97 29.61
CA SER A 41 1.76 -18.15 29.68
C SER A 41 1.27 -17.16 30.72
N ASN A 42 0.34 -16.31 30.30
CA ASN A 42 -0.62 -15.53 31.09
C ASN A 42 -0.31 -15.51 32.59
N PHE A 43 -0.06 -14.30 33.11
CA PHE A 43 -0.22 -13.91 34.52
C PHE A 43 -1.63 -14.29 35.03
N TYR A 44 -1.96 -15.58 35.05
CA TYR A 44 -3.10 -16.12 35.75
C TYR A 44 -2.82 -15.88 37.21
N SER A 45 -3.82 -15.34 37.89
CA SER A 45 -3.76 -15.06 39.31
C SER A 45 -3.15 -16.27 40.02
N GLN A 46 -2.06 -16.03 40.76
CA GLN A 46 -1.47 -16.97 41.70
C GLN A 46 -2.40 -17.16 42.92
N GLU A 47 -3.70 -17.12 42.69
CA GLU A 47 -4.72 -17.30 43.70
C GLU A 47 -4.78 -18.78 44.08
N ASN A 48 -4.98 -19.03 45.37
CA ASN A 48 -5.14 -20.35 45.97
C ASN A 48 -3.95 -21.30 45.71
N ILE A 49 -2.72 -20.78 45.61
CA ILE A 49 -1.52 -21.65 45.59
C ILE A 49 -1.36 -22.35 46.94
N GLU A 50 -1.65 -21.67 48.05
CA GLU A 50 -1.57 -22.25 49.39
C GLU A 50 -2.52 -23.44 49.55
N GLU A 51 -3.80 -23.27 49.20
CA GLU A 51 -4.79 -24.36 49.24
C GLU A 51 -4.38 -25.55 48.37
N LEU A 52 -3.79 -25.28 47.20
CA LEU A 52 -3.30 -26.33 46.31
C LEU A 52 -2.07 -27.05 46.89
N ALA A 53 -1.19 -26.32 47.56
CA ALA A 53 0.00 -26.87 48.21
C ALA A 53 -0.38 -27.79 49.38
N ASP A 54 -1.33 -27.37 50.22
CA ASP A 54 -1.88 -28.18 51.31
C ASP A 54 -2.59 -29.44 50.78
N ALA A 55 -3.35 -29.30 49.69
CA ALA A 55 -3.99 -30.43 49.02
C ALA A 55 -2.96 -31.46 48.53
N PHE A 56 -1.80 -31.03 48.00
CA PHE A 56 -0.75 -31.94 47.55
C PHE A 56 -0.15 -32.77 48.70
N LEU A 57 -0.03 -32.21 49.90
CA LEU A 57 0.44 -32.95 51.07
C LEU A 57 -0.57 -34.02 51.52
N THR A 58 -1.86 -33.78 51.31
CA THR A 58 -2.94 -34.68 51.76
C THR A 58 -3.25 -35.77 50.76
N VAL A 59 -3.43 -35.41 49.48
CA VAL A 59 -3.90 -36.33 48.43
C VAL A 59 -2.89 -36.55 47.32
N GLY A 60 -1.71 -35.92 47.38
CA GLY A 60 -0.72 -35.98 46.31
C GLY A 60 -1.13 -35.18 45.07
N GLN A 61 -0.16 -34.92 44.19
CA GLN A 61 -0.42 -34.28 42.92
C GLN A 61 -1.08 -35.27 41.94
N GLN A 62 -2.39 -35.09 41.70
CA GLN A 62 -3.18 -36.01 40.86
C GLN A 62 -2.86 -35.90 39.36
N GLN A 63 -2.63 -34.70 38.85
CA GLN A 63 -2.25 -34.48 37.44
C GLN A 63 -0.80 -34.01 37.37
N PRO A 64 0.07 -34.66 36.57
CA PRO A 64 1.47 -34.25 36.42
C PRO A 64 1.60 -32.94 35.65
N THR A 65 2.61 -32.15 35.99
CA THR A 65 2.97 -30.92 35.25
C THR A 65 3.61 -31.32 33.92
N VAL A 66 3.22 -30.65 32.83
CA VAL A 66 3.66 -30.97 31.47
C VAL A 66 4.70 -29.95 31.01
N LEU A 67 5.83 -30.44 30.51
CA LEU A 67 7.01 -29.68 30.13
C LEU A 67 7.32 -29.84 28.63
N ALA A 68 7.90 -28.81 28.04
CA ALA A 68 8.70 -28.91 26.83
C ALA A 68 10.17 -29.01 27.22
N TYR A 69 10.91 -29.92 26.59
CA TYR A 69 12.36 -29.86 26.59
C TYR A 69 12.82 -29.18 25.29
N THR A 70 13.44 -28.01 25.42
CA THR A 70 13.86 -27.18 24.28
C THR A 70 15.11 -26.38 24.66
N ASN A 71 16.09 -26.31 23.76
CA ASN A 71 17.39 -25.63 24.00
C ASN A 71 18.03 -26.03 25.34
N ASP A 72 18.08 -27.34 25.62
CA ASP A 72 18.61 -27.92 26.86
C ASP A 72 17.91 -27.49 28.16
N GLU A 73 16.72 -26.90 28.06
CA GLU A 73 15.94 -26.41 29.19
C GLU A 73 14.56 -27.05 29.25
N TYR A 74 14.09 -27.32 30.48
CA TYR A 74 12.72 -27.72 30.73
C TYR A 74 11.83 -26.50 30.95
N LYS A 75 10.82 -26.33 30.11
CA LYS A 75 9.88 -25.20 30.15
C LYS A 75 8.45 -25.69 30.38
N ILE A 76 7.73 -25.07 31.32
CA ILE A 76 6.36 -25.49 31.67
C ILE A 76 5.40 -25.16 30.52
N ILE A 77 4.73 -26.16 29.94
CA ILE A 77 3.60 -25.95 29.01
C ILE A 77 2.29 -25.78 29.80
N SER A 78 2.09 -26.64 30.81
CA SER A 78 0.87 -26.65 31.62
C SER A 78 1.18 -27.09 33.05
N GLY A 79 0.53 -26.45 34.01
CA GLY A 79 0.69 -26.73 35.44
C GLY A 79 1.57 -25.74 36.21
N HIS A 80 1.66 -24.48 35.77
CA HIS A 80 2.39 -23.42 36.49
C HIS A 80 2.01 -23.34 37.97
N ARG A 81 0.72 -23.31 38.30
CA ARG A 81 0.23 -23.30 39.70
C ARG A 81 0.67 -24.53 40.50
N ARG A 82 0.75 -25.69 39.84
CA ARG A 82 1.20 -26.96 40.47
C ARG A 82 2.70 -26.91 40.77
N ASN A 83 3.51 -26.39 39.84
CA ASN A 83 4.94 -26.18 40.10
C ASN A 83 5.16 -25.18 41.25
N ALA A 84 4.41 -24.08 41.28
CA ALA A 84 4.48 -23.09 42.35
C ALA A 84 4.06 -23.65 43.71
N ALA A 85 3.02 -24.50 43.76
CA ALA A 85 2.61 -25.19 44.99
C ALA A 85 3.70 -26.13 45.51
N ASN A 86 4.40 -26.87 44.63
CA ASN A 86 5.53 -27.70 45.03
C ASN A 86 6.72 -26.87 45.55
N ILE A 87 7.03 -25.73 44.91
CA ILE A 87 8.04 -24.78 45.41
C ILE A 87 7.65 -24.27 46.81
N LEU A 88 6.39 -23.87 47.00
CA LEU A 88 5.89 -23.37 48.28
C LEU A 88 6.02 -24.39 49.41
N ASN A 89 5.68 -25.66 49.14
CA ASN A 89 5.86 -26.74 50.11
C ASN A 89 7.33 -26.98 50.47
N ILE A 90 8.27 -26.79 49.53
CA ILE A 90 9.71 -26.83 49.83
C ILE A 90 10.13 -25.63 50.70
N GLU A 91 9.65 -24.43 50.37
CA GLU A 91 10.00 -23.19 51.07
C GLU A 91 9.48 -23.16 52.51
N ARG A 92 8.30 -23.74 52.75
CA ARG A 92 7.71 -23.90 54.09
C ARG A 92 8.32 -25.05 54.89
N GLY A 93 9.14 -25.89 54.28
CA GLY A 93 9.80 -27.04 54.92
C GLY A 93 8.94 -28.30 54.99
N GLU A 94 7.79 -28.34 54.32
CA GLU A 94 6.91 -29.51 54.23
C GLU A 94 7.45 -30.55 53.24
N LEU A 95 8.24 -30.12 52.24
CA LEU A 95 9.03 -30.96 51.36
C LEU A 95 10.53 -30.70 51.53
N ASN A 96 11.34 -31.74 51.38
CA ASN A 96 12.80 -31.59 51.41
C ASN A 96 13.30 -30.70 50.26
N ARG A 97 14.40 -29.96 50.48
CA ARG A 97 15.01 -29.08 49.46
C ARG A 97 15.48 -29.82 48.21
N ASP A 98 15.81 -31.10 48.33
CA ASP A 98 16.22 -31.99 47.25
C ASP A 98 15.04 -32.80 46.67
N ALA A 99 13.80 -32.48 47.05
CA ALA A 99 12.61 -33.17 46.55
C ALA A 99 12.56 -33.14 45.02
N LYS A 100 12.39 -34.33 44.44
CA LYS A 100 12.20 -34.53 43.01
C LYS A 100 10.74 -34.84 42.74
N ILE A 101 10.08 -33.96 41.97
CA ILE A 101 8.68 -34.08 41.59
C ILE A 101 8.59 -34.73 40.22
N ARG A 102 7.53 -35.52 40.01
CA ARG A 102 7.22 -36.16 38.74
C ARG A 102 6.68 -35.15 37.72
N TYR A 103 7.31 -35.10 36.56
CA TYR A 103 6.88 -34.32 35.40
C TYR A 103 6.71 -35.22 34.17
N LEU A 104 5.86 -34.79 33.26
CA LEU A 104 5.81 -35.31 31.90
C LEU A 104 6.46 -34.29 30.98
N TYR A 105 7.33 -34.73 30.07
CA TYR A 105 7.95 -33.84 29.10
C TYR A 105 7.90 -34.38 27.68
N LYS A 106 7.93 -33.47 26.72
CA LYS A 106 8.11 -33.79 25.30
C LYS A 106 9.21 -32.91 24.73
N GLU A 107 10.10 -33.52 23.97
CA GLU A 107 11.11 -32.79 23.22
C GLU A 107 10.44 -32.08 22.06
N MET A 108 10.70 -30.78 21.91
CA MET A 108 10.13 -29.98 20.83
C MET A 108 10.98 -28.74 20.57
N THR A 109 10.86 -28.22 19.36
CA THR A 109 11.54 -26.99 18.97
C THR A 109 10.86 -25.77 19.59
N PRO A 110 11.55 -24.62 19.66
CA PRO A 110 10.96 -23.38 20.16
C PRO A 110 9.67 -22.99 19.42
N ALA A 111 9.61 -23.22 18.11
CA ALA A 111 8.43 -22.93 17.30
C ALA A 111 7.23 -23.82 17.67
N ILE A 112 7.45 -25.13 17.83
CA ILE A 112 6.39 -26.08 18.25
C ILE A 112 5.93 -25.81 19.69
N LEU A 113 6.84 -25.42 20.59
CA LEU A 113 6.47 -24.96 21.95
C LEU A 113 5.54 -23.74 21.87
N GLU A 114 5.88 -22.74 21.07
CA GLU A 114 5.04 -21.54 20.92
C GLU A 114 3.66 -21.89 20.36
N LEU A 115 3.57 -22.76 19.34
CA LEU A 115 2.30 -23.26 18.82
C LEU A 115 1.47 -23.96 19.91
N SER A 116 2.11 -24.81 20.72
CA SER A 116 1.47 -25.54 21.81
C SER A 116 0.89 -24.60 22.87
N LEU A 117 1.63 -23.55 23.24
CA LEU A 117 1.18 -22.54 24.21
C LEU A 117 0.00 -21.72 23.68
N ILE A 118 0.05 -21.31 22.40
CA ILE A 118 -1.04 -20.55 21.79
C ILE A 118 -2.32 -21.40 21.76
N MET A 119 -2.25 -22.64 21.28
CA MET A 119 -3.41 -23.53 21.19
C MET A 119 -3.96 -23.95 22.56
N GLY A 120 -3.08 -24.20 23.53
CA GLY A 120 -3.46 -24.53 24.90
C GLY A 120 -4.19 -23.38 25.62
N ASN A 121 -3.90 -22.12 25.26
CA ASN A 121 -4.52 -20.93 25.86
C ASN A 121 -5.74 -20.41 25.09
N ALA A 122 -5.78 -20.60 23.76
CA ALA A 122 -6.82 -20.06 22.89
C ALA A 122 -8.24 -20.55 23.24
N LEU A 123 -8.37 -21.72 23.89
CA LEU A 123 -9.67 -22.33 24.21
C LEU A 123 -10.19 -22.04 25.62
N ASN A 124 -9.38 -21.44 26.51
CA ASN A 124 -9.68 -21.42 27.95
C ASN A 124 -10.36 -20.15 28.47
N ARG A 125 -10.40 -19.06 27.70
CA ARG A 125 -11.18 -17.86 28.05
C ARG A 125 -11.63 -17.12 26.79
N LYS A 126 -12.73 -16.36 26.90
CA LYS A 126 -13.17 -15.48 25.82
C LYS A 126 -12.16 -14.34 25.67
N LEU A 127 -11.57 -14.24 24.48
CA LEU A 127 -10.60 -13.20 24.14
C LEU A 127 -11.31 -11.93 23.68
N THR A 128 -10.66 -10.79 23.89
CA THR A 128 -11.05 -9.53 23.24
C THR A 128 -10.68 -9.58 21.75
N PRO A 129 -11.33 -8.77 20.88
CA PRO A 129 -10.98 -8.76 19.46
C PRO A 129 -9.51 -8.40 19.18
N TYR A 130 -8.89 -7.57 20.02
CA TYR A 130 -7.47 -7.25 19.94
C TYR A 130 -6.60 -8.48 20.28
N GLU A 131 -6.92 -9.21 21.35
CA GLU A 131 -6.21 -10.43 21.73
C GLU A 131 -6.36 -11.53 20.67
N GLU A 132 -7.55 -11.70 20.07
CA GLU A 132 -7.76 -12.64 18.96
C GLU A 132 -6.87 -12.31 17.76
N MET A 133 -6.78 -11.02 17.41
CA MET A 133 -5.88 -10.55 16.34
C MET A 133 -4.41 -10.84 16.66
N GLU A 134 -3.96 -10.55 17.89
CA GLU A 134 -2.57 -10.79 18.28
C GLU A 134 -2.26 -12.29 18.34
N GLN A 135 -3.21 -13.13 18.76
CA GLN A 135 -3.07 -14.58 18.68
C GLN A 135 -2.94 -15.06 17.23
N ALA A 136 -3.76 -14.56 16.30
CA ALA A 136 -3.64 -14.91 14.89
C ALA A 136 -2.27 -14.52 14.31
N LYS A 137 -1.74 -13.36 14.69
CA LYS A 137 -0.40 -12.89 14.29
C LYS A 137 0.70 -13.79 14.85
N ARG A 138 0.65 -14.12 16.15
CA ARG A 138 1.62 -15.02 16.80
C ARG A 138 1.56 -16.43 16.20
N LEU A 139 0.36 -16.95 15.98
CA LEU A 139 0.16 -18.26 15.38
C LEU A 139 0.74 -18.31 13.96
N LYS A 140 0.54 -17.26 13.15
CA LYS A 140 1.15 -17.14 11.83
C LYS A 140 2.68 -17.18 11.90
N ALA A 141 3.28 -16.39 12.79
CA ALA A 141 4.73 -16.34 12.94
C ALA A 141 5.30 -17.69 13.38
N ALA A 142 4.63 -18.37 14.32
CA ALA A 142 5.04 -19.68 14.80
C ALA A 142 4.88 -20.79 13.73
N LEU A 143 3.81 -20.76 12.92
CA LEU A 143 3.63 -21.68 11.78
C LEU A 143 4.70 -21.49 10.70
N ILE A 144 5.06 -20.23 10.39
CA ILE A 144 6.13 -19.93 9.43
C ILE A 144 7.47 -20.44 9.96
N ARG A 145 7.81 -20.15 11.22
CA ARG A 145 9.04 -20.65 11.84
C ARG A 145 9.10 -22.17 11.88
N ALA A 146 8.02 -22.85 12.28
CA ALA A 146 7.98 -24.32 12.28
C ALA A 146 8.13 -24.91 10.86
N LYS A 147 7.62 -24.23 9.83
CA LYS A 147 7.84 -24.63 8.43
C LYS A 147 9.30 -24.49 8.01
N GLU A 148 9.95 -23.39 8.39
CA GLU A 148 11.32 -23.07 7.98
C GLU A 148 12.37 -23.85 8.78
N GLU A 149 12.19 -24.00 10.09
CA GLU A 149 13.14 -24.62 11.02
C GLU A 149 12.94 -26.14 11.13
N ASP A 150 11.68 -26.60 11.18
CA ASP A 150 11.34 -27.99 11.53
C ASP A 150 10.88 -28.82 10.32
N GLY A 151 10.78 -28.20 9.15
CA GLY A 151 10.27 -28.83 7.94
C GLY A 151 8.77 -29.14 7.98
N LEU A 152 8.01 -28.41 8.79
CA LEU A 152 6.56 -28.61 8.93
C LEU A 152 5.84 -28.50 7.57
N GLU A 153 5.23 -29.60 7.11
CA GLU A 153 4.47 -29.62 5.86
C GLU A 153 3.06 -29.04 6.04
N LEU A 154 2.90 -27.77 5.68
CA LEU A 154 1.60 -27.09 5.68
C LEU A 154 0.85 -27.34 4.36
N LYS A 155 -0.23 -28.12 4.41
CA LYS A 155 -1.13 -28.35 3.28
C LYS A 155 -2.13 -27.20 3.14
N GLY A 156 -1.92 -26.33 2.15
CA GLY A 156 -2.82 -25.22 1.84
C GLY A 156 -2.26 -23.85 2.22
N LYS A 157 -3.12 -22.82 2.27
CA LYS A 157 -2.71 -21.47 2.64
C LYS A 157 -2.64 -21.36 4.16
N ILE A 158 -1.57 -20.74 4.68
CA ILE A 158 -1.36 -20.50 6.12
C ILE A 158 -2.59 -19.82 6.75
N ARG A 159 -3.20 -18.87 6.06
CA ARG A 159 -4.40 -18.16 6.52
C ARG A 159 -5.58 -19.08 6.78
N ASP A 160 -5.78 -20.08 5.92
CA ASP A 160 -6.91 -21.00 6.02
C ASP A 160 -6.67 -21.98 7.19
N ILE A 161 -5.42 -22.41 7.39
CA ILE A 161 -4.99 -23.19 8.55
C ILE A 161 -5.22 -22.42 9.85
N ILE A 162 -4.82 -21.15 9.92
CA ILE A 162 -5.05 -20.29 11.10
C ILE A 162 -6.54 -20.16 11.38
N ALA A 163 -7.36 -19.97 10.33
CA ALA A 163 -8.80 -19.86 10.48
C ALA A 163 -9.41 -21.14 11.09
N GLU A 164 -8.96 -22.31 10.63
CA GLU A 164 -9.40 -23.59 11.18
C GLU A 164 -8.96 -23.79 12.64
N LEU A 165 -7.70 -23.47 12.96
CA LEU A 165 -7.14 -23.61 14.32
C LEU A 165 -7.83 -22.67 15.34
N LEU A 166 -8.12 -21.43 14.94
CA LEU A 166 -8.79 -20.45 15.78
C LEU A 166 -10.33 -20.51 15.68
N ALA A 167 -10.88 -21.54 15.03
CA ALA A 167 -12.32 -21.72 14.82
C ALA A 167 -13.03 -20.45 14.27
N THR A 168 -12.38 -19.75 13.34
CA THR A 168 -12.88 -18.53 12.70
C THR A 168 -12.86 -18.66 11.17
N SER A 169 -13.12 -17.58 10.43
CA SER A 169 -13.13 -17.60 8.97
C SER A 169 -11.84 -17.03 8.37
N PRO A 170 -11.41 -17.49 7.17
CA PRO A 170 -10.27 -16.91 6.46
C PRO A 170 -10.40 -15.40 6.21
N THR A 171 -11.64 -14.91 6.02
CA THR A 171 -11.94 -13.49 5.86
C THR A 171 -11.66 -12.70 7.15
N GLN A 172 -12.00 -13.26 8.32
CA GLN A 172 -11.68 -12.64 9.61
C GLN A 172 -10.17 -12.61 9.84
N ILE A 173 -9.44 -13.67 9.49
CA ILE A 173 -7.97 -13.66 9.59
C ILE A 173 -7.37 -12.59 8.66
N ALA A 174 -7.86 -12.47 7.42
CA ALA A 174 -7.40 -11.42 6.50
C ALA A 174 -7.66 -10.00 7.07
N ARG A 175 -8.82 -9.80 7.71
CA ARG A 175 -9.16 -8.57 8.40
C ARG A 175 -8.19 -8.29 9.56
N MET A 176 -7.93 -9.27 10.41
CA MET A 176 -6.97 -9.18 11.52
C MET A 176 -5.56 -8.85 11.04
N GLU A 177 -5.09 -9.48 9.95
CA GLU A 177 -3.79 -9.18 9.33
C GLU A 177 -3.71 -7.74 8.81
N LYS A 178 -4.78 -7.24 8.18
CA LYS A 178 -4.85 -5.86 7.70
C LYS A 178 -4.79 -4.86 8.84
N ILE A 179 -5.53 -5.11 9.93
CA ILE A 179 -5.50 -4.27 11.13
C ILE A 179 -4.08 -4.29 11.72
N SER A 180 -3.53 -5.48 11.99
CA SER A 180 -2.21 -5.62 12.64
C SER A 180 -1.09 -4.90 11.89
N SER A 181 -1.10 -4.96 10.55
CA SER A 181 -0.05 -4.40 9.69
C SER A 181 -0.21 -2.91 9.35
N SER A 182 -1.43 -2.37 9.35
CA SER A 182 -1.71 -1.03 8.80
C SER A 182 -2.20 -0.01 9.82
N LEU A 183 -2.64 -0.46 11.00
CA LEU A 183 -3.14 0.44 12.05
C LEU A 183 -1.96 1.17 12.74
N THR A 184 -2.06 2.48 12.93
CA THR A 184 -1.04 3.25 13.70
C THR A 184 -1.07 2.86 15.19
N ASP A 185 -0.01 3.20 15.92
CA ASP A 185 0.12 2.80 17.32
C ASP A 185 -0.96 3.46 18.19
N GLU A 186 -1.32 4.71 17.93
CA GLU A 186 -2.39 5.41 18.65
C GLU A 186 -3.75 4.72 18.43
N ALA A 187 -4.05 4.32 17.20
CA ALA A 187 -5.29 3.60 16.89
C ALA A 187 -5.27 2.16 17.46
N LYS A 188 -4.10 1.51 17.53
CA LYS A 188 -3.94 0.20 18.18
C LYS A 188 -4.20 0.27 19.67
N GLU A 189 -3.78 1.33 20.34
CA GLU A 189 -4.07 1.55 21.76
C GLU A 189 -5.58 1.65 22.01
N GLN A 190 -6.31 2.39 21.17
CA GLN A 190 -7.76 2.50 21.29
C GLN A 190 -8.49 1.18 20.97
N PHE A 191 -7.99 0.41 20.00
CA PHE A 191 -8.50 -0.92 19.71
C PHE A 191 -8.27 -1.89 20.89
N LYS A 192 -7.08 -1.84 21.50
CA LYS A 192 -6.72 -2.63 22.68
C LYS A 192 -7.55 -2.25 23.91
N ALA A 193 -7.83 -0.96 24.10
CA ALA A 193 -8.64 -0.45 25.20
C ALA A 193 -10.14 -0.82 25.07
N GLY A 194 -10.58 -1.28 23.90
CA GLY A 194 -11.98 -1.61 23.62
C GLY A 194 -12.84 -0.42 23.19
N ASN A 195 -12.24 0.76 23.01
CA ASN A 195 -12.91 1.97 22.53
C ASN A 195 -13.24 1.90 21.03
N MET A 196 -12.65 0.93 20.31
CA MET A 196 -12.88 0.70 18.89
C MET A 196 -13.19 -0.78 18.66
N GLY A 197 -14.29 -1.10 17.97
CA GLY A 197 -14.61 -2.47 17.57
C GLY A 197 -13.78 -2.95 16.37
N ILE A 198 -13.71 -4.27 16.14
CA ILE A 198 -12.91 -4.86 15.03
C ILE A 198 -13.28 -4.32 13.64
N THR A 199 -14.57 -4.05 13.39
CA THR A 199 -15.02 -3.48 12.11
C THR A 199 -14.56 -2.04 11.95
N ALA A 200 -14.63 -1.22 13.00
CA ALA A 200 -14.10 0.13 12.98
C ALA A 200 -12.59 0.13 12.76
N ALA A 201 -11.85 -0.71 13.50
CA ALA A 201 -10.40 -0.87 13.34
C ALA A 201 -10.02 -1.28 11.91
N TYR A 202 -10.80 -2.17 11.29
CA TYR A 202 -10.57 -2.58 9.90
C TYR A 202 -10.78 -1.45 8.89
N GLU A 203 -11.82 -0.63 9.06
CA GLU A 203 -12.05 0.52 8.18
C GLU A 203 -10.98 1.60 8.41
N THR A 204 -10.61 1.87 9.66
CA THR A 204 -9.53 2.80 10.03
C THR A 204 -8.20 2.39 9.40
N ALA A 205 -7.88 1.09 9.37
CA ALA A 205 -6.66 0.56 8.76
C ALA A 205 -6.55 0.78 7.23
N LYS A 206 -7.61 1.27 6.56
CA LYS A 206 -7.59 1.65 5.14
C LYS A 206 -7.27 3.14 4.93
N LEU A 207 -7.31 3.94 6.00
CA LEU A 207 -7.02 5.37 5.96
C LEU A 207 -5.52 5.65 6.02
N GLN A 208 -5.15 6.86 5.62
CA GLN A 208 -3.78 7.38 5.78
C GLN A 208 -3.46 7.64 7.25
N PRO A 209 -2.18 7.62 7.66
CA PRO A 209 -1.78 7.73 9.07
C PRO A 209 -2.40 8.94 9.81
N GLU A 210 -2.48 10.10 9.15
CA GLU A 210 -3.06 11.31 9.76
C GLU A 210 -4.56 11.17 10.08
N GLU A 211 -5.33 10.54 9.18
CA GLU A 211 -6.75 10.30 9.44
C GLU A 211 -6.96 9.20 10.48
N GLN A 212 -6.07 8.20 10.54
CA GLN A 212 -6.11 7.19 11.62
C GLN A 212 -5.92 7.84 12.99
N LYS A 213 -4.99 8.79 13.11
CA LYS A 213 -4.76 9.56 14.35
C LYS A 213 -6.00 10.38 14.75
N ALA A 214 -6.70 10.98 13.78
CA ALA A 214 -7.94 11.70 14.05
C ALA A 214 -9.01 10.77 14.63
N VAL A 215 -9.22 9.59 14.01
CA VAL A 215 -10.14 8.57 14.53
C VAL A 215 -9.72 8.09 15.92
N ALA A 216 -8.42 7.88 16.16
CA ALA A 216 -7.91 7.49 17.47
C ALA A 216 -8.17 8.56 18.54
N SER A 217 -8.06 9.84 18.18
CA SER A 217 -8.31 10.97 19.09
C SER A 217 -9.78 11.05 19.48
N SER A 218 -10.70 10.91 18.52
CA SER A 218 -12.15 10.82 18.80
C SER A 218 -12.47 9.63 19.70
N ALA A 219 -11.90 8.45 19.42
CA ALA A 219 -12.09 7.26 20.25
C ALA A 219 -11.59 7.48 21.70
N ALA A 220 -10.44 8.13 21.85
CA ALA A 220 -9.86 8.45 23.16
C ALA A 220 -10.70 9.47 23.96
N ALA A 221 -11.39 10.38 23.26
CA ALA A 221 -12.33 11.34 23.85
C ALA A 221 -13.67 10.70 24.26
N GLY A 222 -13.88 9.40 23.97
CA GLY A 222 -15.12 8.69 24.27
C GLY A 222 -16.22 8.91 23.23
N GLU A 223 -15.90 9.48 22.08
CA GLU A 223 -16.85 9.61 20.97
C GLU A 223 -17.12 8.24 20.34
N GLU A 224 -18.37 8.03 19.88
CA GLU A 224 -18.77 6.77 19.27
C GLU A 224 -18.12 6.60 17.89
N VAL A 225 -17.19 5.66 17.77
CA VAL A 225 -16.50 5.36 16.50
C VAL A 225 -17.36 4.44 15.63
N LYS A 226 -18.18 5.03 14.76
CA LYS A 226 -19.07 4.29 13.86
C LYS A 226 -18.32 3.75 12.64
N PRO A 227 -18.30 2.43 12.39
CA PRO A 227 -17.62 1.87 11.22
C PRO A 227 -18.17 2.39 9.89
N LYS A 228 -19.45 2.75 9.84
CA LYS A 228 -20.11 3.25 8.63
C LYS A 228 -19.52 4.60 8.20
N ASP A 229 -19.33 5.51 9.16
CA ASP A 229 -18.84 6.86 8.91
C ASP A 229 -17.39 6.81 8.41
N ILE A 230 -16.58 5.92 8.99
CA ILE A 230 -15.21 5.65 8.52
C ILE A 230 -15.22 5.07 7.09
N ALA A 231 -16.12 4.12 6.81
CA ALA A 231 -16.22 3.52 5.48
C ALA A 231 -16.66 4.52 4.40
N GLU A 232 -17.55 5.46 4.72
CA GLU A 232 -17.93 6.57 3.84
C GLU A 232 -16.72 7.48 3.59
N ARG A 233 -15.98 7.84 4.64
CA ARG A 233 -14.76 8.64 4.52
C ARG A 233 -13.69 7.98 3.65
N VAL A 234 -13.47 6.67 3.81
CA VAL A 234 -12.55 5.89 2.98
C VAL A 234 -12.96 5.98 1.50
N LYS A 235 -14.25 5.87 1.18
CA LYS A 235 -14.76 5.96 -0.20
C LYS A 235 -14.54 7.35 -0.79
N GLU A 236 -14.84 8.41 -0.02
CA GLU A 236 -14.62 9.79 -0.47
C GLU A 236 -13.16 10.05 -0.83
N LEU A 237 -12.23 9.61 0.02
CA LEU A 237 -10.79 9.79 -0.22
C LEU A 237 -10.30 8.97 -1.42
N GLN A 238 -10.80 7.75 -1.57
CA GLN A 238 -10.48 6.91 -2.74
C GLN A 238 -11.00 7.55 -4.02
N GLN A 239 -12.23 8.05 -4.04
CA GLN A 239 -12.79 8.74 -5.20
C GLN A 239 -11.98 10.01 -5.52
N THR A 240 -11.66 10.81 -4.50
CA THR A 240 -10.84 12.01 -4.67
C THR A 240 -9.45 11.68 -5.24
N ALA A 241 -8.85 10.58 -4.81
CA ALA A 241 -7.57 10.11 -5.34
C ALA A 241 -7.69 9.68 -6.81
N ILE A 242 -8.77 8.95 -7.17
CA ILE A 242 -9.06 8.56 -8.55
C ILE A 242 -9.23 9.81 -9.42
N ASP A 243 -10.08 10.76 -9.01
CA ASP A 243 -10.33 12.01 -9.76
C ASP A 243 -9.04 12.82 -9.97
N ASN A 244 -8.14 12.81 -8.99
CA ASN A 244 -6.84 13.47 -9.11
C ASN A 244 -5.91 12.76 -10.09
N VAL A 245 -5.89 11.43 -10.10
CA VAL A 245 -5.13 10.64 -11.07
C VAL A 245 -5.68 10.86 -12.48
N GLU A 246 -7.00 10.84 -12.67
CA GLU A 246 -7.64 11.12 -13.97
C GLU A 246 -7.25 12.50 -14.50
N LYS A 247 -7.30 13.54 -13.65
CA LYS A 247 -6.83 14.89 -14.02
C LYS A 247 -5.36 14.93 -14.44
N GLN A 248 -4.49 14.14 -13.79
CA GLN A 248 -3.08 14.07 -14.15
C GLN A 248 -2.87 13.34 -15.48
N ILE A 249 -3.61 12.26 -15.73
CA ILE A 249 -3.60 11.54 -17.00
C ILE A 249 -4.06 12.47 -18.13
N ASP A 250 -5.17 13.18 -17.97
CA ASP A 250 -5.67 14.14 -18.96
C ASP A 250 -4.63 15.21 -19.31
N LYS A 251 -3.94 15.73 -18.28
CA LYS A 251 -2.86 16.71 -18.48
C LYS A 251 -1.68 16.11 -19.24
N ALA A 252 -1.31 14.87 -18.95
CA ALA A 252 -0.22 14.17 -19.62
C ALA A 252 -0.56 13.82 -21.08
N VAL A 253 -1.78 13.37 -21.35
CA VAL A 253 -2.28 13.06 -22.70
C VAL A 253 -2.24 14.31 -23.57
N LYS A 254 -2.79 15.44 -23.09
CA LYS A 254 -2.74 16.72 -23.82
C LYS A 254 -1.29 17.12 -24.15
N LYS A 255 -0.37 16.98 -23.20
CA LYS A 255 1.05 17.29 -23.42
C LYS A 255 1.69 16.38 -24.49
N ALA A 256 1.34 15.10 -24.51
CA ALA A 256 1.83 14.15 -25.51
C ALA A 256 1.27 14.43 -26.91
N GLU A 257 -0.01 14.82 -27.00
CA GLU A 257 -0.63 15.25 -28.26
C GLU A 257 0.09 16.47 -28.84
N TYR A 258 0.34 17.51 -28.02
CA TYR A 258 1.11 18.69 -28.43
C TYR A 258 2.52 18.33 -28.94
N ALA A 259 3.23 17.44 -28.24
CA ALA A 259 4.56 17.01 -28.67
C ALA A 259 4.54 16.26 -30.01
N THR A 260 3.53 15.42 -30.23
CA THR A 260 3.37 14.63 -31.48
C THR A 260 3.09 15.54 -32.66
N VAL A 261 2.19 16.52 -32.48
CA VAL A 261 1.91 17.55 -33.49
C VAL A 261 3.18 18.32 -33.87
N ARG A 262 4.00 18.69 -32.87
CA ARG A 262 5.27 19.39 -33.11
C ARG A 262 6.27 18.57 -33.92
N VAL A 263 6.36 17.26 -33.67
CA VAL A 263 7.24 16.36 -34.43
C VAL A 263 6.77 16.22 -35.88
N LEU A 264 5.47 15.98 -36.10
CA LEU A 264 4.88 15.92 -37.44
C LEU A 264 5.12 17.21 -38.24
N GLN A 265 5.03 18.36 -37.58
CA GLN A 265 5.30 19.66 -38.21
C GLN A 265 6.77 19.82 -38.60
N ALA A 266 7.70 19.42 -37.72
CA ALA A 266 9.12 19.45 -38.03
C ALA A 266 9.46 18.55 -39.23
N THR A 267 8.80 17.38 -39.35
CA THR A 267 8.99 16.50 -40.51
C THR A 267 8.45 17.11 -41.80
N VAL A 268 7.27 17.73 -41.77
CA VAL A 268 6.68 18.40 -42.96
C VAL A 268 7.52 19.60 -43.39
N GLU A 269 8.04 20.39 -42.45
CA GLU A 269 8.90 21.53 -42.78
C GLU A 269 10.25 21.07 -43.36
N ALA A 270 10.80 19.96 -42.87
CA ALA A 270 12.01 19.35 -43.45
C ALA A 270 11.77 18.81 -44.87
N GLU A 271 10.65 18.14 -45.12
CA GLU A 271 10.25 17.66 -46.46
C GLU A 271 10.09 18.84 -47.44
N ARG A 272 9.39 19.90 -47.04
CA ARG A 272 9.25 21.11 -47.86
C ARG A 272 10.60 21.73 -48.19
N VAL A 273 11.51 21.87 -47.22
CA VAL A 273 12.86 22.42 -47.47
C VAL A 273 13.65 21.55 -48.44
N ALA A 274 13.51 20.22 -48.36
CA ALA A 274 14.14 19.30 -49.30
C ALA A 274 13.56 19.43 -50.72
N GLU A 275 12.24 19.55 -50.87
CA GLU A 275 11.59 19.83 -52.17
C GLU A 275 12.07 21.15 -52.78
N THR A 276 12.12 22.24 -52.01
CA THR A 276 12.62 23.53 -52.54
C THR A 276 14.09 23.44 -52.96
N ALA A 277 14.91 22.69 -52.22
CA ALA A 277 16.31 22.46 -52.55
C ALA A 277 16.48 21.59 -53.82
N MET A 278 15.60 20.61 -54.05
CA MET A 278 15.55 19.84 -55.30
C MET A 278 15.10 20.70 -56.49
N PHE A 279 14.03 21.48 -56.33
CA PHE A 279 13.49 22.36 -57.36
C PHE A 279 14.52 23.43 -57.79
N SER A 280 15.25 24.01 -56.83
CA SER A 280 16.33 24.96 -57.11
C SER A 280 17.56 24.33 -57.79
N LYS A 281 17.75 23.01 -57.67
CA LYS A 281 18.78 22.26 -58.41
C LYS A 281 18.37 21.94 -59.85
N GLU A 282 17.08 21.75 -60.13
CA GLU A 282 16.56 21.49 -61.49
C GLU A 282 16.45 22.76 -62.34
N VAL A 283 16.31 23.94 -61.71
CA VAL A 283 16.20 25.23 -62.41
C VAL A 283 17.58 25.79 -62.88
N SER A 284 18.70 25.11 -62.60
CA SER A 284 20.03 25.55 -63.10
C SER A 284 20.31 25.23 -64.57
N GLU A 285 19.37 24.61 -65.30
CA GLU A 285 19.46 24.37 -66.74
C GLU A 285 18.20 24.88 -67.46
N THR A 286 17.98 26.20 -67.51
CA THR A 286 17.52 26.97 -68.70
C THR A 286 17.00 28.36 -68.32
N ASP A 287 17.54 29.35 -69.05
CA ASP A 287 17.10 30.70 -69.37
C ASP A 287 16.45 31.66 -68.34
N THR A 288 16.94 32.89 -68.45
CA THR A 288 16.70 34.08 -67.63
C THR A 288 15.22 34.47 -67.44
N ILE A 289 14.75 34.41 -66.19
CA ILE A 289 13.63 35.23 -65.70
C ILE A 289 14.05 35.81 -64.33
N LYS A 290 13.97 37.13 -64.16
CA LYS A 290 14.22 37.81 -62.88
C LYS A 290 13.16 37.36 -61.85
N PRO A 291 13.54 36.76 -60.70
CA PRO A 291 12.56 36.36 -59.70
C PRO A 291 12.09 37.60 -58.91
N GLU A 292 10.77 37.81 -58.83
CA GLU A 292 10.18 38.62 -57.76
C GLU A 292 10.44 37.91 -56.43
N TYR A 293 11.35 38.45 -55.62
CA TYR A 293 11.64 37.92 -54.29
C TYR A 293 10.42 38.08 -53.37
N LYS A 294 9.70 36.98 -53.15
CA LYS A 294 8.67 36.86 -52.10
C LYS A 294 9.37 36.51 -50.79
N ILE A 295 9.25 37.37 -49.77
CA ILE A 295 9.83 37.14 -48.45
C ILE A 295 8.77 36.49 -47.56
N THR A 296 9.16 35.44 -46.82
CA THR A 296 8.30 34.79 -45.81
C THR A 296 8.69 35.24 -44.41
N HIS A 297 7.76 35.92 -43.71
CA HIS A 297 7.94 36.41 -42.35
C HIS A 297 7.30 35.45 -41.34
N LYS A 298 8.09 34.88 -40.43
CA LYS A 298 7.60 34.07 -39.31
C LYS A 298 7.16 34.96 -38.15
N LEU A 299 5.88 34.90 -37.78
CA LEU A 299 5.25 35.83 -36.86
C LEU A 299 4.35 35.09 -35.86
N LYS A 300 4.30 35.56 -34.61
CA LYS A 300 3.38 35.01 -33.58
C LYS A 300 2.00 35.67 -33.68
N ILE A 301 0.96 34.92 -33.37
CA ILE A 301 -0.42 35.39 -33.25
C ILE A 301 -1.11 34.67 -32.07
N TYR A 302 -2.00 35.37 -31.36
CA TYR A 302 -2.71 34.78 -30.21
C TYR A 302 -3.87 33.88 -30.63
N PRO A 303 -4.31 32.91 -29.79
CA PRO A 303 -5.25 31.87 -30.18
C PRO A 303 -6.57 32.38 -30.77
N GLU A 304 -7.16 33.40 -30.14
CA GLU A 304 -8.42 34.00 -30.61
C GLU A 304 -8.29 34.65 -31.99
N GLN A 305 -7.17 35.34 -32.23
CA GLN A 305 -6.91 35.99 -33.52
C GLN A 305 -6.52 34.97 -34.58
N PHE A 306 -5.78 33.92 -34.20
CA PHE A 306 -5.40 32.82 -35.08
C PHE A 306 -6.64 32.10 -35.62
N GLU A 307 -7.57 31.74 -34.75
CA GLU A 307 -8.84 31.10 -35.14
C GLU A 307 -9.69 32.04 -36.02
N ALA A 308 -9.69 33.35 -35.74
CA ALA A 308 -10.39 34.34 -36.57
C ALA A 308 -9.80 34.46 -37.98
N VAL A 309 -8.46 34.38 -38.13
CA VAL A 309 -7.79 34.37 -39.44
C VAL A 309 -8.09 33.05 -40.16
N ARG A 310 -7.95 31.92 -39.48
CA ARG A 310 -8.25 30.58 -40.00
C ARG A 310 -9.69 30.44 -40.50
N ARG A 311 -10.64 31.11 -39.86
CA ARG A 311 -12.06 31.15 -40.29
C ARG A 311 -12.34 32.15 -41.41
N GLY A 312 -11.33 32.91 -41.85
CA GLY A 312 -11.50 33.99 -42.83
C GLY A 312 -12.28 35.20 -42.32
N ILE A 313 -12.54 35.28 -41.01
CA ILE A 313 -13.25 36.41 -40.37
C ILE A 313 -12.31 37.61 -40.25
N LYS A 314 -11.06 37.36 -39.84
CA LYS A 314 -10.02 38.37 -39.74
C LYS A 314 -9.17 38.34 -41.00
N THR A 315 -9.25 39.39 -41.81
CA THR A 315 -8.59 39.52 -43.12
C THR A 315 -7.49 40.58 -43.14
N PHE A 316 -7.01 41.01 -41.96
CA PHE A 316 -5.95 42.01 -41.84
C PHE A 316 -5.03 41.73 -40.65
N GLU A 317 -3.79 42.21 -40.72
CA GLU A 317 -2.80 42.27 -39.63
C GLU A 317 -2.39 43.72 -39.36
N TYR A 318 -2.21 44.09 -38.10
CA TYR A 318 -1.67 45.38 -37.69
C TYR A 318 -0.38 45.14 -36.91
N ARG A 319 0.75 45.65 -37.39
CA ARG A 319 2.07 45.37 -36.80
C ARG A 319 3.01 46.56 -36.88
N LEU A 320 3.98 46.59 -35.97
CA LEU A 320 5.16 47.43 -36.12
C LEU A 320 5.91 47.00 -37.39
N ASN A 321 6.32 47.94 -38.22
CA ASN A 321 7.04 47.68 -39.47
C ASN A 321 8.55 47.55 -39.24
N ASP A 322 8.95 46.61 -38.39
CA ASP A 322 10.34 46.31 -38.04
C ASP A 322 11.05 45.41 -39.07
N ARG A 323 10.29 44.87 -40.05
CA ARG A 323 10.77 43.89 -41.04
C ARG A 323 10.65 44.35 -42.48
N GLY A 324 10.13 45.56 -42.71
CA GLY A 324 9.94 46.12 -44.05
C GLY A 324 8.98 45.29 -44.89
N TYR A 325 7.79 44.99 -44.35
CA TYR A 325 6.77 44.17 -45.03
C TYR A 325 6.37 44.79 -46.37
N LYS A 326 6.09 43.95 -47.39
CA LYS A 326 5.68 44.39 -48.72
C LYS A 326 4.44 43.66 -49.21
N ASN A 327 3.74 44.28 -50.16
CA ASN A 327 2.68 43.59 -50.90
C ASN A 327 3.28 42.38 -51.63
N GLY A 328 2.64 41.22 -51.51
CA GLY A 328 3.12 39.96 -52.05
C GLY A 328 3.91 39.09 -51.07
N ASP A 329 4.35 39.62 -49.93
CA ASP A 329 5.02 38.84 -48.89
C ASP A 329 4.09 37.77 -48.28
N ILE A 330 4.69 36.70 -47.77
CA ILE A 330 3.99 35.65 -47.02
C ILE A 330 4.20 35.89 -45.52
N LEU A 331 3.12 35.92 -44.76
CA LEU A 331 3.16 35.90 -43.31
C LEU A 331 2.82 34.49 -42.85
N ARG A 332 3.79 33.80 -42.23
CA ARG A 332 3.53 32.56 -41.51
C ARG A 332 3.17 32.90 -40.07
N LEU A 333 1.88 32.88 -39.77
CA LEU A 333 1.34 33.23 -38.46
C LEU A 333 1.26 31.98 -37.57
N PHE A 334 2.17 31.86 -36.61
CA PHE A 334 2.21 30.78 -35.61
C PHE A 334 1.33 31.12 -34.42
N GLU A 335 0.41 30.23 -34.07
CA GLU A 335 -0.37 30.33 -32.86
C GLU A 335 0.55 30.20 -31.63
N TYR A 336 0.43 31.16 -30.72
CA TYR A 336 1.22 31.26 -29.50
C TYR A 336 0.32 31.40 -28.28
N SER A 337 0.44 30.47 -27.33
CA SER A 337 -0.29 30.50 -26.06
C SER A 337 0.46 31.34 -25.03
N PRO A 338 -0.05 32.51 -24.63
CA PRO A 338 0.57 33.28 -23.55
C PRO A 338 0.44 32.62 -22.17
N LYS A 339 -0.48 31.67 -21.99
CA LYS A 339 -0.66 30.93 -20.72
C LYS A 339 0.41 29.86 -20.50
N GLU A 340 0.81 29.20 -21.59
CA GLU A 340 1.80 28.12 -21.56
C GLU A 340 3.20 28.63 -21.98
N GLU A 341 3.33 29.92 -22.31
CA GLU A 341 4.54 30.59 -22.81
C GLU A 341 5.20 29.89 -24.03
N GLU A 342 4.40 29.17 -24.83
CA GLU A 342 4.88 28.37 -25.96
C GLU A 342 4.02 28.52 -27.22
N SER A 343 4.60 28.21 -28.38
CA SER A 343 3.85 28.07 -29.63
C SER A 343 3.14 26.72 -29.64
N THR A 344 1.86 26.70 -30.02
CA THR A 344 1.07 25.47 -30.13
C THR A 344 1.50 24.60 -31.32
N GLY A 345 2.36 25.15 -32.18
CA GLY A 345 2.81 24.54 -33.43
C GLY A 345 1.87 24.82 -34.61
N GLN A 346 0.60 25.18 -34.37
CA GLN A 346 -0.31 25.55 -35.45
C GLN A 346 0.19 26.82 -36.16
N PHE A 347 0.09 26.85 -37.48
CA PHE A 347 0.36 28.05 -38.27
C PHE A 347 -0.60 28.16 -39.44
N ILE A 348 -0.73 29.39 -39.96
CA ILE A 348 -1.42 29.68 -41.20
C ILE A 348 -0.53 30.57 -42.06
N ASP A 349 -0.37 30.20 -43.32
CA ASP A 349 0.35 31.01 -44.31
C ASP A 349 -0.66 31.93 -45.00
N VAL A 350 -0.45 33.23 -44.89
CA VAL A 350 -1.29 34.24 -45.54
C VAL A 350 -0.42 35.15 -46.39
N LYS A 351 -0.92 35.55 -47.56
CA LYS A 351 -0.28 36.50 -48.46
C LYS A 351 -0.75 37.91 -48.11
N VAL A 352 0.19 38.85 -48.00
CA VAL A 352 -0.11 40.28 -47.99
C VAL A 352 -0.61 40.67 -49.38
N ILE A 353 -1.87 41.12 -49.47
CA ILE A 353 -2.51 41.54 -50.73
C ILE A 353 -2.62 43.05 -50.87
N TYR A 354 -2.53 43.78 -49.76
CA TYR A 354 -2.50 45.23 -49.71
C TYR A 354 -1.81 45.68 -48.41
N LEU A 355 -1.06 46.78 -48.46
CA LEU A 355 -0.35 47.33 -47.30
C LEU A 355 -0.63 48.83 -47.21
N LEU A 356 -1.05 49.27 -46.03
CA LEU A 356 -1.23 50.67 -45.66
C LEU A 356 -0.12 51.07 -44.68
N GLU A 357 0.71 52.03 -45.08
CA GLU A 357 1.79 52.57 -44.25
C GLU A 357 1.25 53.51 -43.17
N GLY A 358 2.00 53.58 -42.07
CA GLY A 358 1.76 54.49 -40.97
C GLY A 358 2.02 55.96 -41.33
N GLY A 359 1.71 56.87 -40.39
CA GLY A 359 1.87 58.32 -40.56
C GLY A 359 0.65 59.01 -41.16
N ASN A 360 -0.35 58.24 -41.59
CA ASN A 360 -1.61 58.73 -42.12
C ASN A 360 -2.80 58.08 -41.38
N PHE A 361 -3.97 58.74 -41.42
CA PHE A 361 -5.24 58.19 -40.88
C PHE A 361 -5.20 57.81 -39.38
N GLY A 362 -4.32 58.42 -38.60
CA GLY A 362 -4.16 58.12 -37.17
C GLY A 362 -3.35 56.83 -36.87
N ILE A 363 -2.74 56.23 -37.88
CA ILE A 363 -1.83 55.08 -37.73
C ILE A 363 -0.44 55.62 -37.36
N PRO A 364 0.22 55.12 -36.30
CA PRO A 364 1.57 55.56 -35.95
C PRO A 364 2.58 55.32 -37.09
N GLU A 365 3.51 56.24 -37.30
CA GLU A 365 4.48 56.22 -38.43
C GLU A 365 5.21 54.89 -38.62
N ASN A 366 5.53 54.20 -37.53
CA ASN A 366 6.29 52.94 -37.57
C ASN A 366 5.42 51.68 -37.67
N TYR A 367 4.12 51.80 -37.91
CA TYR A 367 3.20 50.67 -38.01
C TYR A 367 2.63 50.51 -39.41
N VAL A 368 2.18 49.29 -39.72
CA VAL A 368 1.51 48.95 -40.98
C VAL A 368 0.21 48.19 -40.70
N ILE A 369 -0.78 48.40 -41.57
CA ILE A 369 -1.94 47.53 -41.69
C ILE A 369 -1.82 46.76 -43.00
N MET A 370 -1.84 45.44 -42.92
CA MET A 370 -1.72 44.52 -44.05
C MET A 370 -3.05 43.80 -44.25
N SER A 371 -3.68 43.95 -45.40
CA SER A 371 -4.75 43.02 -45.80
C SER A 371 -4.12 41.70 -46.20
N ILE A 372 -4.67 40.60 -45.69
CA ILE A 372 -4.12 39.26 -45.82
C ILE A 372 -5.15 38.30 -46.41
N LYS A 373 -4.67 37.31 -47.17
CA LYS A 373 -5.48 36.23 -47.72
C LYS A 373 -4.73 34.91 -47.55
N GLU A 374 -5.41 33.89 -47.03
CA GLU A 374 -4.88 32.52 -46.94
C GLU A 374 -4.43 32.02 -48.31
N VAL A 375 -3.30 31.29 -48.33
CA VAL A 375 -2.59 30.87 -49.56
C VAL A 375 -2.76 29.39 -49.82
#